data_AF-A0A7C5SFK8-F1
#
_entry.id   AF-A0A7C5SFK8-F1
#
_cell.length_a   1.000
_cell.length_b   1.000
_cell.length_c   1.000
_cell.angle_alpha   90.00
_cell.angle_beta   90.00
_cell.angle_gamma   90.00
#
_symmetry.space_group_name_H-M   'P 1'
#
loop_
_entity.id
_entity.type
_entity.pdbx_description
1 polymer ?
#
loop_
_entity_poly.entity_id
_entity_poly.type
_entity_poly.pdbx_seq_one_letter_code
_entity_poly.pdbx_strand_id
1 'polypeptide(L)'
;PAARKHFGQPVVSIGQISDYACRRRGGVTHGRVLISEHSFGNALDIATFTLAGGARLSLLKDWRGFFGGGKAAFLRDVQKGSCAIFSTSLSPRENRAHRNHFHFDMGRDGRYKYCK
;
A
#
# COMPACT_ATOMS: atom_id res chain seq x y z
N PRO A 1 0.83 7.91 -16.32
CA PRO A 1 0.88 7.08 -15.09
C PRO A 1 2.20 7.26 -14.31
N ALA A 2 2.20 7.10 -12.98
CA ALA A 2 3.32 7.51 -12.09
C ALA A 2 4.69 6.91 -12.46
N ALA A 3 4.77 5.63 -12.80
CA ALA A 3 6.04 4.99 -13.18
C ALA A 3 6.66 5.63 -14.44
N ARG A 4 5.83 5.96 -15.44
CA ARG A 4 6.30 6.65 -16.66
C ARG A 4 6.80 8.06 -16.33
N LYS A 5 6.15 8.77 -15.40
CA LYS A 5 6.58 10.11 -14.94
C LYS A 5 7.95 10.08 -14.27
N HIS A 6 8.23 9.07 -13.43
CA HIS A 6 9.46 9.01 -12.64
C HIS A 6 10.61 8.25 -13.30
N PHE A 7 10.32 7.34 -14.25
CA PHE A 7 11.32 6.44 -14.84
C PHE A 7 11.25 6.30 -16.36
N GLY A 8 10.30 6.95 -17.04
CA GLY A 8 10.11 6.77 -18.50
C GLY A 8 9.57 5.40 -18.92
N GLN A 9 9.28 4.50 -17.97
CA GLN A 9 8.89 3.11 -18.24
C GLN A 9 7.72 2.67 -17.35
N PRO A 10 6.96 1.62 -17.75
CA PRO A 10 5.85 1.13 -16.96
C PRO A 10 6.30 0.22 -15.81
N VAL A 11 5.40 0.04 -14.83
CA VAL A 11 5.43 -1.12 -13.93
C VAL A 11 4.91 -2.33 -14.71
N VAL A 12 5.60 -3.45 -14.60
CA VAL A 12 5.22 -4.73 -15.23
C VAL A 12 4.82 -5.80 -14.21
N SER A 13 5.11 -5.59 -12.93
CA SER A 13 4.69 -6.50 -11.87
C SER A 13 4.60 -5.78 -10.51
N ILE A 14 3.70 -6.26 -9.66
CA ILE A 14 3.60 -5.90 -8.24
C ILE A 14 3.94 -7.12 -7.39
N GLY A 15 4.64 -6.91 -6.27
CA GLY A 15 4.78 -7.94 -5.25
C GLY A 15 3.72 -7.75 -4.17
N GLN A 16 2.63 -8.49 -4.32
CA GLN A 16 1.58 -8.64 -3.31
C GLN A 16 2.08 -9.56 -2.19
N ILE A 17 1.74 -9.22 -0.94
CA ILE A 17 2.15 -9.99 0.25
C ILE A 17 0.97 -10.46 1.11
N SER A 18 -0.23 -9.96 0.85
CA SER A 18 -1.48 -10.36 1.51
C SER A 18 -2.68 -9.89 0.69
N ASP A 19 -3.73 -10.71 0.62
CA ASP A 19 -5.02 -10.41 -0.03
C ASP A 19 -6.20 -10.95 0.82
N TYR A 20 -6.48 -12.24 0.78
CA TYR A 20 -7.43 -12.90 1.65
C TYR A 20 -6.72 -13.43 2.90
N ALA A 21 -7.18 -12.97 4.05
CA ALA A 21 -6.71 -13.47 5.34
C ALA A 21 -7.81 -13.29 6.39
N CYS A 22 -8.47 -14.39 6.77
CA CYS A 22 -9.55 -14.36 7.75
C CYS A 22 -9.01 -14.09 9.16
N ARG A 23 -9.13 -12.84 9.63
CA ARG A 23 -8.63 -12.39 10.95
C ARG A 23 -9.39 -11.20 11.51
N ARG A 24 -9.25 -10.98 12.81
CA ARG A 24 -9.63 -9.71 13.44
C ARG A 24 -8.71 -8.59 12.96
N ARG A 25 -9.27 -7.38 12.80
CA ARG A 25 -8.51 -6.16 12.53
C ARG A 25 -7.63 -5.85 13.74
N GLY A 26 -6.34 -5.57 13.49
CA GLY A 26 -5.39 -5.14 14.53
C GLY A 26 -5.10 -6.15 15.64
N GLY A 27 -5.53 -7.41 15.52
CA GLY A 27 -5.35 -8.41 16.59
C GLY A 27 -6.11 -8.10 17.88
N VAL A 28 -7.14 -7.24 17.82
CA VAL A 28 -7.87 -6.77 19.00
C VAL A 28 -8.60 -7.95 19.68
N THR A 29 -8.35 -8.14 20.98
CA THR A 29 -8.92 -9.23 21.79
C THR A 29 -10.04 -8.80 22.73
N HIS A 30 -10.27 -7.50 22.90
CA HIS A 30 -11.27 -6.94 23.81
C HIS A 30 -12.09 -5.81 23.14
N GLY A 31 -13.35 -5.64 23.54
CA GLY A 31 -14.25 -4.64 22.97
C GLY A 31 -14.97 -5.10 21.69
N ARG A 32 -15.52 -4.16 20.91
CA ARG A 32 -16.23 -4.47 19.66
C ARG A 32 -15.30 -5.18 18.69
N VAL A 33 -15.65 -6.41 18.30
CA VAL A 33 -14.87 -7.18 17.33
C VAL A 33 -14.97 -6.50 15.98
N LEU A 34 -13.82 -6.05 15.49
CA LEU A 34 -13.67 -5.52 14.15
C LEU A 34 -12.97 -6.59 13.31
N ILE A 35 -13.59 -7.03 12.23
CA ILE A 35 -12.99 -7.99 11.30
C ILE A 35 -12.19 -7.22 10.24
N SER A 36 -11.01 -7.72 9.85
CA SER A 36 -10.17 -7.11 8.81
C SER A 36 -10.85 -7.18 7.43
N GLU A 37 -10.63 -6.16 6.57
CA GLU A 37 -11.09 -6.16 5.18
C GLU A 37 -10.50 -7.32 4.34
N HIS A 38 -9.31 -7.80 4.71
CA HIS A 38 -8.73 -9.02 4.13
C HIS A 38 -9.63 -10.25 4.32
N SER A 39 -10.42 -10.32 5.40
CA SER A 39 -11.33 -11.45 5.63
C SER A 39 -12.48 -11.52 4.62
N PHE A 40 -12.64 -10.48 3.80
CA PHE A 40 -13.69 -10.36 2.79
C PHE A 40 -13.10 -10.27 1.37
N GLY A 41 -11.79 -10.48 1.22
CA GLY A 41 -11.10 -10.24 -0.05
C GLY A 41 -11.18 -8.79 -0.51
N ASN A 42 -11.44 -7.85 0.40
CA ASN A 42 -11.67 -6.44 0.11
C ASN A 42 -10.43 -5.56 0.40
N ALA A 43 -9.28 -6.21 0.64
CA ALA A 43 -8.01 -5.54 0.92
C ALA A 43 -6.85 -6.18 0.18
N LEU A 44 -5.82 -5.37 -0.10
CA LEU A 44 -4.63 -5.76 -0.82
C LEU A 44 -3.39 -5.11 -0.18
N ASP A 45 -2.38 -5.94 0.12
CA ASP A 45 -1.09 -5.47 0.61
C ASP A 45 -0.01 -5.59 -0.47
N ILE A 46 0.62 -4.47 -0.84
CA ILE A 46 1.66 -4.41 -1.88
C ILE A 46 2.99 -3.93 -1.27
N ALA A 47 4.05 -4.74 -1.41
CA ALA A 47 5.36 -4.41 -0.85
C ALA A 47 6.38 -3.89 -1.89
N THR A 48 6.19 -4.25 -3.17
CA THR A 48 7.18 -3.97 -4.22
C THR A 48 6.56 -3.72 -5.59
N PHE A 49 7.32 -3.03 -6.45
CA PHE A 49 6.99 -2.80 -7.86
C PHE A 49 8.21 -3.18 -8.71
N THR A 50 7.98 -3.84 -9.85
CA THR A 50 9.02 -4.15 -10.84
C THR A 50 8.75 -3.35 -12.10
N LEU A 51 9.75 -2.61 -12.57
CA LEU A 51 9.70 -1.84 -13.82
C LEU A 51 10.08 -2.73 -15.02
N ALA A 52 9.69 -2.31 -16.22
CA ALA A 52 9.96 -3.06 -17.45
C ALA A 52 11.45 -3.38 -17.67
N GLY A 53 12.36 -2.46 -17.31
CA GLY A 53 13.80 -2.67 -17.35
C GLY A 53 14.36 -3.54 -16.22
N GLY A 54 13.53 -4.26 -15.48
CA GLY A 54 13.93 -5.20 -14.42
C GLY A 54 14.19 -4.58 -13.04
N ALA A 55 14.24 -3.25 -12.94
CA ALA A 55 14.45 -2.58 -11.66
C ALA A 55 13.29 -2.86 -10.68
N ARG A 56 13.64 -3.32 -9.47
CA ARG A 56 12.69 -3.60 -8.39
C ARG A 56 12.76 -2.52 -7.30
N LEU A 57 11.59 -2.00 -6.94
CA LEU A 57 11.40 -1.01 -5.89
C LEU A 57 10.71 -1.69 -4.71
N SER A 58 11.17 -1.43 -3.49
CA SER A 58 10.60 -1.96 -2.26
C SER A 58 10.26 -0.84 -1.29
N LEU A 59 9.08 -0.89 -0.69
CA LEU A 59 8.67 0.09 0.32
C LEU A 59 9.59 0.09 1.53
N LEU A 60 10.10 -1.08 1.93
CA LEU A 60 11.01 -1.15 3.08
C LEU A 60 12.31 -0.37 2.86
N LYS A 61 12.84 -0.39 1.63
CA LYS A 61 14.16 0.17 1.29
C LYS A 61 14.07 1.56 0.68
N ASP A 62 13.10 1.79 -0.19
CA ASP A 62 13.05 2.96 -1.07
C ASP A 62 12.04 4.03 -0.58
N TRP A 63 11.30 3.80 0.52
CA TRP A 63 10.33 4.76 1.05
C TRP A 63 10.97 6.01 1.66
N ARG A 64 12.06 5.82 2.42
CA ARG A 64 12.80 6.90 3.08
C ARG A 64 14.14 7.06 2.38
N GLY A 65 14.34 8.17 1.69
CA GLY A 65 15.64 8.48 1.11
C GLY A 65 15.78 9.96 0.82
N PHE A 66 16.72 10.61 1.52
CA PHE A 66 17.28 11.91 1.12
C PHE A 66 18.02 11.78 -0.23
N PHE A 67 18.60 10.61 -0.48
CA PHE A 67 19.21 10.16 -1.75
C PHE A 67 18.28 9.28 -2.60
N GLY A 68 16.99 9.16 -2.23
CA GLY A 68 16.06 8.16 -2.78
C GLY A 68 15.60 8.40 -4.22
N GLY A 69 16.01 9.51 -4.85
CA GLY A 69 15.72 9.82 -6.26
C GLY A 69 14.25 9.62 -6.66
N GLY A 70 14.03 9.31 -7.94
CA GLY A 70 12.70 9.04 -8.49
C GLY A 70 11.92 7.89 -7.81
N LYS A 71 12.57 7.03 -7.02
CA LYS A 71 11.91 5.90 -6.31
C LYS A 71 11.04 6.36 -5.17
N ALA A 72 11.58 7.15 -4.25
CA ALA A 72 10.79 7.69 -3.14
C ALA A 72 9.66 8.58 -3.66
N ALA A 73 9.92 9.37 -4.71
CA ALA A 73 8.91 10.22 -5.35
C ALA A 73 7.81 9.39 -6.02
N PHE A 74 8.17 8.32 -6.74
CA PHE A 74 7.21 7.37 -7.30
C PHE A 74 6.33 6.73 -6.23
N LEU A 75 6.90 6.23 -5.14
CA LEU A 75 6.13 5.58 -4.07
C LEU A 75 5.16 6.57 -3.39
N ARG A 76 5.57 7.83 -3.20
CA ARG A 76 4.68 8.88 -2.68
C ARG A 76 3.57 9.24 -3.66
N ASP A 77 3.85 9.28 -4.97
CA ASP A 77 2.82 9.49 -5.99
C ASP A 77 1.83 8.32 -6.06
N VAL A 78 2.29 7.08 -5.88
CA VAL A 78 1.40 5.91 -5.73
C VAL A 78 0.50 6.05 -4.52
N GLN A 79 1.06 6.39 -3.35
CA GLN A 79 0.28 6.66 -2.13
C GLN A 79 -0.74 7.79 -2.33
N LYS A 80 -0.34 8.88 -2.99
CA LYS A 80 -1.25 10.00 -3.25
C LYS A 80 -2.40 9.57 -4.18
N GLY A 81 -2.09 8.81 -5.23
CA GLY A 81 -3.08 8.31 -6.18
C GLY A 81 -4.03 7.29 -5.57
N SER A 82 -3.54 6.40 -4.70
CA SER A 82 -4.37 5.39 -4.03
C SER A 82 -5.45 6.04 -3.16
N CYS A 83 -5.18 7.20 -2.56
CA CYS A 83 -6.18 7.93 -1.78
C CYS A 83 -7.37 8.43 -2.60
N ALA A 84 -7.29 8.54 -3.92
CA ALA A 84 -8.48 8.84 -4.74
C ALA A 84 -9.37 7.59 -4.94
N ILE A 85 -8.77 6.40 -4.92
CA ILE A 85 -9.40 5.15 -5.33
C ILE A 85 -9.94 4.37 -4.12
N PHE A 86 -9.11 4.17 -3.10
CA PHE A 86 -9.42 3.30 -1.97
C PHE A 86 -9.98 4.08 -0.79
N SER A 87 -10.86 3.46 0.01
CA SER A 87 -11.38 4.07 1.23
C SER A 87 -10.30 4.17 2.29
N THR A 88 -9.49 3.13 2.44
CA THR A 88 -8.31 3.11 3.30
C THR A 88 -7.05 2.95 2.45
N SER A 89 -6.06 3.81 2.69
CA SER A 89 -4.73 3.73 2.09
C SER A 89 -3.69 4.00 3.15
N LEU A 90 -3.03 2.94 3.61
CA LEU A 90 -1.97 3.01 4.63
C LEU A 90 -0.62 2.81 3.96
N SER A 91 0.35 3.61 4.39
CA SER A 91 1.72 3.54 3.91
C SER A 91 2.70 3.33 5.07
N PRO A 92 4.02 3.19 4.79
CA PRO A 92 5.03 3.16 5.83
C PRO A 92 5.11 4.41 6.72
N ARG A 93 4.36 5.47 6.42
CA ARG A 93 4.18 6.65 7.28
C ARG A 93 3.17 6.40 8.41
N GLU A 94 2.20 5.51 8.23
CA GLU A 94 1.10 5.30 9.17
C GLU A 94 1.61 4.74 10.50
N ASN A 95 2.21 3.55 10.48
CA ASN A 95 2.74 2.92 11.69
C ASN A 95 3.75 1.81 11.37
N ARG A 96 4.32 1.19 12.42
CA ARG A 96 5.32 0.12 12.31
C ARG A 96 4.81 -1.11 11.55
N ALA A 97 3.51 -1.43 11.63
CA ALA A 97 2.95 -2.59 10.94
C ALA A 97 3.00 -2.41 9.41
N HIS A 98 2.83 -1.18 8.92
CA HIS A 98 2.81 -0.85 7.49
C HIS A 98 4.19 -0.42 6.95
N ARG A 99 5.27 -0.59 7.72
CA ARG A 99 6.61 -0.08 7.35
C ARG A 99 7.17 -0.62 6.03
N ASN A 100 6.65 -1.73 5.53
CA ASN A 100 7.17 -2.47 4.39
C ASN A 100 6.14 -2.71 3.27
N HIS A 101 4.91 -2.22 3.40
CA HIS A 101 3.86 -2.41 2.40
C HIS A 101 2.85 -1.26 2.42
N PHE A 102 2.15 -1.10 1.31
CA PHE A 102 0.89 -0.37 1.28
C PHE A 102 -0.24 -1.31 1.64
N HIS A 103 -1.17 -0.85 2.46
CA HIS A 103 -2.45 -1.52 2.68
C HIS A 103 -3.56 -0.70 2.02
N PHE A 104 -4.30 -1.32 1.11
CA PHE A 104 -5.41 -0.70 0.42
C PHE A 104 -6.70 -1.48 0.64
N ASP A 105 -7.78 -0.81 1.02
CA ASP A 105 -9.10 -1.42 1.14
C ASP A 105 -10.24 -0.45 0.76
N MET A 106 -11.40 -1.00 0.40
CA MET A 106 -12.58 -0.22 0.04
C MET A 106 -13.48 0.12 1.24
N GLY A 107 -13.15 -0.37 2.44
CA GLY A 107 -14.08 -0.42 3.57
C GLY A 107 -15.35 -1.20 3.24
N ARG A 108 -16.29 -1.29 4.18
CA ARG A 108 -17.58 -2.00 3.96
C ARG A 108 -18.80 -1.11 3.93
N ASP A 109 -18.66 0.12 4.42
CA ASP A 109 -19.82 0.97 4.70
C ASP A 109 -19.76 2.30 3.95
N GLY A 110 -18.68 2.56 3.17
CA GLY A 110 -18.48 3.81 2.40
C GLY A 110 -18.36 5.09 3.25
N ARG A 111 -18.34 4.97 4.58
CA ARG A 111 -18.53 6.11 5.52
C ARG A 111 -17.24 6.75 6.02
N TYR A 112 -16.07 6.22 5.71
CA TYR A 112 -14.81 6.82 6.16
C TYR A 112 -13.73 6.74 5.09
N LYS A 113 -12.99 7.84 4.95
CA LYS A 113 -11.80 7.95 4.11
C LYS A 113 -10.59 8.06 5.01
N TYR A 114 -9.64 7.15 4.90
CA TYR A 114 -8.44 7.12 5.72
C TYR A 114 -7.20 6.98 4.85
N CYS A 115 -6.42 8.05 4.73
CA CYS A 115 -5.25 8.16 3.87
C CYS A 115 -4.05 8.60 4.69
N LYS A 116 -3.04 7.73 4.85
CA LYS A 116 -1.89 7.94 5.74
C LYS A 116 -0.56 7.49 5.19
#